data_AF-A0A933SUV3-F1
#
_entry.id   AF-A0A933SUV3-F1
#
_cell.length_a   1.000
_cell.length_b   1.000
_cell.length_c   1.000
_cell.angle_alpha   90.00
_cell.angle_beta   90.00
_cell.angle_gamma   90.00
#
_symmetry.space_group_name_H-M   'P 1'
#
loop_
_entity.id
_entity.type
_entity.pdbx_description
1 polymer ?
#
loop_
_entity_poly.entity_id
_entity_poly.type
_entity_poly.pdbx_seq_one_letter_code
_entity_poly.pdbx_strand_id
1 'polypeptide(L)'
;MAMRAESGKSQKLSSKKHWLLKERKMTNVTVRVPDDIKDIVSGTSETIYVEALMEVARKRIAYTQNRLNDLQAKSDEYKKKYNKPYEEFSQNVPDTLQGHDDWIEWAHTEKILNELNKKIEKLHILIGK
;
A
#
# COMPACT_ATOMS: atom_id res chain seq x y z
N MET A 1 -55.13 10.84 -44.47
CA MET A 1 -54.00 11.02 -45.42
C MET A 1 -52.84 11.57 -44.60
N ALA A 2 -51.74 10.79 -44.50
CA ALA A 2 -50.36 11.10 -44.05
C ALA A 2 -50.13 12.01 -42.81
N MET A 3 -49.16 11.85 -41.91
CA MET A 3 -48.15 10.86 -41.53
C MET A 3 -47.43 11.49 -40.29
N ARG A 4 -46.97 10.64 -39.37
CA ARG A 4 -45.73 10.74 -38.53
C ARG A 4 -45.38 12.00 -37.71
N ALA A 5 -45.10 11.76 -36.41
CA ALA A 5 -43.76 11.81 -35.76
C ALA A 5 -43.96 11.76 -34.22
N GLU A 6 -43.74 10.63 -33.57
CA GLU A 6 -42.52 10.24 -32.83
C GLU A 6 -42.18 11.01 -31.53
N SER A 7 -41.98 10.19 -30.48
CA SER A 7 -40.95 10.30 -29.43
C SER A 7 -41.21 11.13 -28.17
N GLY A 8 -41.17 10.44 -27.03
CA GLY A 8 -40.18 10.80 -26.02
C GLY A 8 -40.57 10.68 -24.54
N LYS A 9 -39.80 9.83 -23.83
CA LYS A 9 -39.51 9.80 -22.38
C LYS A 9 -40.51 8.96 -21.55
N SER A 10 -40.42 7.63 -21.52
CA SER A 10 -39.29 6.78 -21.07
C SER A 10 -38.76 7.13 -19.67
N GLN A 11 -39.26 6.36 -18.71
CA GLN A 11 -38.59 5.85 -17.49
C GLN A 11 -37.42 6.69 -16.96
N LYS A 12 -37.75 7.72 -16.18
CA LYS A 12 -36.91 8.13 -15.05
C LYS A 12 -37.11 7.13 -13.93
N LEU A 13 -36.17 6.22 -13.72
CA LEU A 13 -35.81 5.57 -12.44
C LEU A 13 -34.81 4.43 -12.71
N SER A 14 -33.63 4.77 -13.26
CA SER A 14 -32.46 3.88 -13.19
C SER A 14 -31.20 4.73 -13.27
N SER A 15 -30.99 5.52 -12.22
CA SER A 15 -29.73 6.25 -12.03
C SER A 15 -29.43 6.27 -10.55
N LYS A 16 -28.81 5.18 -10.07
CA LYS A 16 -28.07 5.08 -8.80
C LYS A 16 -27.51 3.67 -8.54
N LYS A 17 -26.81 3.07 -9.52
CA LYS A 17 -25.89 1.94 -9.28
C LYS A 17 -24.78 1.96 -10.33
N HIS A 18 -23.85 2.92 -10.23
CA HIS A 18 -22.70 2.95 -11.14
C HIS A 18 -21.47 3.59 -10.49
N TRP A 19 -21.03 3.04 -9.35
CA TRP A 19 -19.71 3.27 -8.71
C TRP A 19 -19.53 2.07 -7.74
N LEU A 20 -18.49 1.24 -7.66
CA LEU A 20 -17.16 1.12 -8.25
C LEU A 20 -16.79 -0.39 -8.19
N LEU A 21 -16.83 -1.11 -9.31
CA LEU A 21 -16.04 -2.34 -9.43
C LEU A 21 -14.67 -1.89 -9.91
N LYS A 22 -13.79 -1.58 -8.95
CA LYS A 22 -12.38 -1.31 -9.23
C LYS A 22 -11.78 -2.63 -9.73
N GLU A 23 -11.71 -2.79 -11.05
CA GLU A 23 -11.06 -3.93 -11.71
C GLU A 23 -9.67 -4.13 -11.09
N ARG A 24 -9.45 -5.29 -10.45
CA ARG A 24 -8.11 -5.71 -10.03
C ARG A 24 -7.30 -5.89 -11.32
N LYS A 25 -6.34 -5.00 -11.59
CA LYS A 25 -5.38 -5.19 -12.68
C LYS A 25 -4.62 -6.50 -12.42
N MET A 26 -4.91 -7.54 -13.20
CA MET A 26 -4.05 -8.72 -13.28
C MET A 26 -2.69 -8.25 -13.81
N THR A 27 -1.64 -8.47 -13.01
CA THR A 27 -0.28 -8.12 -13.39
C THR A 27 0.40 -9.41 -13.81
N ASN A 28 0.70 -9.55 -15.11
CA ASN A 28 1.41 -10.72 -15.63
C ASN A 28 2.91 -10.58 -15.33
N VAL A 29 3.49 -11.58 -14.67
CA VAL A 29 4.93 -11.65 -14.35
C VAL A 29 5.52 -12.86 -15.06
N THR A 30 6.48 -12.63 -15.96
CA THR A 30 7.18 -13.70 -16.69
C THR A 30 8.51 -13.97 -16.01
N VAL A 31 8.75 -15.22 -15.60
CA VAL A 31 10.00 -15.67 -14.96
C VAL A 31 10.72 -16.62 -15.93
N ARG A 32 12.03 -16.41 -16.14
CA ARG A 32 12.86 -17.32 -16.94
C ARG A 32 13.46 -18.40 -16.04
N VAL A 33 13.30 -19.65 -16.44
CA VAL A 33 13.79 -20.83 -15.71
C VAL A 33 14.91 -21.48 -16.52
N PRO A 34 16.10 -21.72 -15.95
CA PRO A 34 17.18 -22.46 -16.62
C PRO A 34 16.73 -23.86 -17.06
N ASP A 35 17.21 -24.32 -18.22
CA ASP A 35 16.81 -25.61 -18.79
C ASP A 35 17.19 -26.79 -17.89
N ASP A 36 18.30 -26.69 -17.16
CA ASP A 36 18.84 -27.75 -16.28
C ASP A 36 17.91 -28.14 -15.12
N ILE A 37 16.99 -27.26 -14.75
CA ILE A 37 16.01 -27.52 -13.68
C ILE A 37 14.60 -27.72 -14.23
N LYS A 38 14.37 -27.45 -15.52
CA LYS A 38 13.05 -27.44 -16.19
C LYS A 38 12.28 -28.73 -15.97
N ASP A 39 12.95 -29.87 -16.01
CA ASP A 39 12.34 -31.19 -15.82
C ASP A 39 11.86 -31.41 -14.38
N ILE A 40 12.60 -30.87 -13.39
CA ILE A 40 12.22 -30.91 -11.96
C ILE A 40 10.97 -30.05 -11.72
N VAL A 41 10.87 -28.91 -12.41
CA VAL A 41 9.79 -27.94 -12.19
C VAL A 41 8.56 -28.20 -13.07
N SER A 42 8.64 -29.03 -14.11
CA SER A 42 7.59 -29.20 -15.13
C SER A 42 6.23 -29.71 -14.63
N GLY A 43 6.11 -30.24 -13.41
CA GLY A 43 4.83 -30.67 -12.79
C GLY A 43 4.40 -29.91 -11.52
N THR A 44 5.31 -29.19 -10.87
CA THR A 44 5.11 -28.55 -9.54
C THR A 44 5.59 -27.09 -9.49
N SER A 45 6.08 -26.56 -10.61
CA SER A 45 6.71 -25.23 -10.72
C SER A 45 5.89 -24.11 -10.16
N GLU A 46 4.65 -23.96 -10.59
CA GLU A 46 3.84 -22.82 -10.21
C GLU A 46 3.66 -22.76 -8.68
N THR A 47 3.39 -23.90 -8.05
CA THR A 47 3.27 -24.01 -6.59
C THR A 47 4.58 -23.66 -5.89
N ILE A 48 5.73 -24.19 -6.35
CA ILE A 48 7.05 -23.92 -5.75
C ILE A 48 7.41 -22.43 -5.90
N TYR A 49 7.11 -21.81 -7.04
CA TYR A 49 7.35 -20.38 -7.25
C TYR A 49 6.45 -19.52 -6.36
N VAL A 50 5.17 -19.87 -6.22
CA VAL A 50 4.24 -19.17 -5.33
C VAL A 50 4.71 -19.31 -3.87
N GLU A 51 5.10 -20.50 -3.44
CA GLU A 51 5.62 -20.74 -2.08
C GLU A 51 6.90 -19.94 -1.82
N ALA A 52 7.84 -19.92 -2.78
CA ALA A 52 9.06 -19.14 -2.67
C ALA A 52 8.77 -17.63 -2.57
N LEU A 53 7.84 -17.11 -3.39
CA LEU A 53 7.42 -15.72 -3.33
C LEU A 53 6.74 -15.37 -2.00
N MET A 54 5.87 -16.25 -1.50
CA MET A 54 5.23 -16.09 -0.19
C MET A 54 6.27 -16.07 0.93
N GLU A 55 7.25 -16.95 0.88
CA GLU A 55 8.30 -17.05 1.90
C GLU A 55 9.21 -15.81 1.89
N VAL A 56 9.59 -15.33 0.70
CA VAL A 56 10.32 -14.06 0.56
C VAL A 56 9.49 -12.89 1.09
N ALA A 57 8.18 -12.85 0.81
CA ALA A 57 7.31 -11.80 1.31
C ALA A 57 7.18 -11.81 2.83
N ARG A 58 7.01 -12.99 3.46
CA ARG A 58 7.00 -13.13 4.93
C ARG A 58 8.28 -12.63 5.56
N LYS A 59 9.45 -13.02 5.01
CA LYS A 59 10.75 -12.54 5.50
C LYS A 59 10.88 -11.02 5.37
N ARG A 60 10.43 -10.45 4.24
CA ARG A 60 10.44 -9.00 4.05
C ARG A 60 9.47 -8.28 4.98
N ILE A 61 8.30 -8.84 5.27
CA ILE A 61 7.36 -8.28 6.26
C ILE A 61 8.04 -8.22 7.61
N ALA A 62 8.60 -9.34 8.10
CA ALA A 62 9.26 -9.39 9.41
C ALA A 62 10.40 -8.35 9.52
N TYR A 63 11.26 -8.28 8.50
CA TYR A 63 12.34 -7.29 8.46
C TYR A 63 11.81 -5.84 8.46
N THR A 64 10.80 -5.57 7.63
CA THR A 64 10.21 -4.22 7.51
C THR A 64 9.47 -3.83 8.79
N GLN A 65 8.84 -4.78 9.48
CA GLN A 65 8.15 -4.57 10.75
C GLN A 65 9.13 -4.18 11.87
N ASN A 66 10.29 -4.84 11.94
CA ASN A 66 11.32 -4.46 12.92
C ASN A 66 11.76 -3.01 12.71
N ARG A 67 12.08 -2.64 11.45
CA ARG A 67 12.43 -1.26 11.09
C ARG A 67 11.31 -0.27 11.42
N LEU A 68 10.06 -0.67 11.24
CA LEU A 68 8.90 0.15 11.57
C LEU A 68 8.80 0.39 13.07
N ASN A 69 8.98 -0.66 13.88
CA ASN A 69 8.97 -0.56 15.35
C ASN A 69 10.06 0.39 15.85
N ASP A 70 11.27 0.34 15.28
CA ASP A 70 12.37 1.24 15.65
C ASP A 70 12.03 2.71 15.39
N LEU A 71 11.45 3.00 14.21
CA LEU A 71 11.04 4.37 13.86
C LEU A 71 9.81 4.83 14.65
N GLN A 72 8.93 3.91 15.01
CA GLN A 72 7.77 4.19 15.86
C GLN A 72 8.25 4.64 17.24
N ALA A 73 9.25 3.95 17.81
CA ALA A 73 9.87 4.34 19.07
C ALA A 73 10.50 5.74 18.97
N LYS A 74 11.21 6.05 17.88
CA LYS A 74 11.75 7.40 17.64
C LYS A 74 10.65 8.47 17.53
N SER A 75 9.55 8.18 16.82
CA SER A 75 8.38 9.09 16.76
C SER A 75 7.79 9.30 18.16
N ASP A 76 7.70 8.26 18.98
CA ASP A 76 7.17 8.34 20.34
C ASP A 76 8.08 9.14 21.28
N GLU A 77 9.39 9.17 21.06
CA GLU A 77 10.31 10.07 21.77
C GLU A 77 9.98 11.54 21.49
N TYR A 78 9.71 11.90 20.24
CA TYR A 78 9.27 13.25 19.90
C TYR A 78 7.91 13.60 20.50
N LYS A 79 6.94 12.67 20.45
CA LYS A 79 5.63 12.86 21.10
C LYS A 79 5.77 13.12 22.60
N LYS A 80 6.68 12.41 23.28
CA LYS A 80 6.98 12.63 24.70
C LYS A 80 7.69 13.97 24.93
N LYS A 81 8.66 14.33 24.09
CA LYS A 81 9.41 15.59 24.18
C LYS A 81 8.50 16.82 24.08
N TYR A 82 7.53 16.78 23.16
CA TYR A 82 6.63 17.91 22.90
C TYR A 82 5.24 17.77 23.54
N ASN A 83 4.95 16.61 24.13
CA ASN A 83 3.66 16.24 24.73
C ASN A 83 2.46 16.46 23.79
N LYS A 84 2.66 16.21 22.49
CA LYS A 84 1.68 16.44 21.41
C LYS A 84 1.87 15.43 20.28
N PRO A 85 0.83 15.13 19.49
CA PRO A 85 0.99 14.40 18.24
C PRO A 85 1.72 15.25 17.18
N TYR A 86 2.27 14.60 16.15
CA TYR A 86 3.04 15.25 15.11
C TYR A 86 2.23 16.33 14.37
N GLU A 87 0.94 16.06 14.12
CA GLU A 87 0.05 16.97 13.41
C GLU A 87 -0.07 18.31 14.12
N GLU A 88 -0.26 18.29 15.44
CA GLU A 88 -0.35 19.49 16.27
C GLU A 88 0.99 20.21 16.40
N PHE A 89 2.08 19.45 16.53
CA PHE A 89 3.43 20.00 16.57
C PHE A 89 3.79 20.70 15.25
N SER A 90 3.46 20.09 14.10
CA SER A 90 3.77 20.62 12.77
C SER A 90 3.09 21.96 12.46
N GLN A 91 1.96 22.24 13.11
CA GLN A 91 1.23 23.50 12.97
C GLN A 91 1.81 24.62 13.84
N ASN A 92 2.52 24.27 14.92
CA ASN A 92 3.01 25.20 15.93
C ASN A 92 4.46 24.83 16.32
N VAL A 93 5.35 24.81 15.33
CA VAL A 93 6.77 24.50 15.56
C VAL A 93 7.40 25.63 16.38
N PRO A 94 8.11 25.33 17.49
CA PRO A 94 8.81 26.34 18.27
C PRO A 94 9.83 27.11 17.41
N ASP A 95 9.83 28.44 17.50
CA ASP A 95 10.77 29.34 16.79
C ASP A 95 12.16 29.32 17.43
N THR A 96 12.79 28.15 17.35
CA THR A 96 14.13 27.85 17.86
C THR A 96 14.80 26.94 16.85
N LEU A 97 16.13 27.06 16.71
CA LEU A 97 16.90 26.20 15.80
C LEU A 97 16.61 24.71 16.07
N GLN A 98 16.64 24.33 17.35
CA GLN A 98 16.35 22.97 17.79
C GLN A 98 14.92 22.53 17.40
N GLY A 99 13.91 23.39 17.57
CA GLY A 99 12.54 23.10 17.18
C GLY A 99 12.38 22.84 15.67
N HIS A 100 13.11 23.58 14.83
CA HIS A 100 13.13 23.35 13.39
C HIS A 100 13.85 22.06 13.01
N ASP A 101 14.99 21.77 13.63
CA ASP A 101 15.74 20.52 13.39
C ASP A 101 14.89 19.29 13.78
N ASP A 102 14.27 19.33 14.96
CA ASP A 102 13.37 18.28 15.42
C ASP A 102 12.16 18.13 14.49
N TRP A 103 11.64 19.23 13.93
CA TRP A 103 10.56 19.16 12.94
C TRP A 103 10.99 18.48 11.65
N ILE A 104 12.15 18.83 11.10
CA ILE A 104 12.68 18.19 9.88
C ILE A 104 12.85 16.69 10.11
N GLU A 105 13.47 16.31 11.23
CA GLU A 105 13.70 14.91 11.57
C GLU A 105 12.40 14.12 11.80
N TRP A 106 11.46 14.70 12.54
CA TRP A 106 10.19 14.05 12.84
C TRP A 106 9.34 13.92 11.58
N ALA A 107 9.25 14.96 10.75
CA ALA A 107 8.56 14.93 9.45
C ALA A 107 9.11 13.82 8.54
N HIS A 108 10.44 13.71 8.47
CA HIS A 108 11.09 12.64 7.72
C HIS A 108 10.77 11.25 8.31
N THR A 109 10.75 11.13 9.64
CA THR A 109 10.40 9.88 10.33
C THR A 109 8.96 9.44 10.03
N GLU A 110 7.99 10.35 10.11
CA GLU A 110 6.58 10.07 9.79
C GLU A 110 6.40 9.67 8.31
N LYS A 111 7.14 10.31 7.40
CA LYS A 111 7.16 9.92 5.99
C LYS A 111 7.62 8.48 5.82
N ILE A 112 8.74 8.10 6.42
CA ILE A 112 9.27 6.73 6.31
C ILE A 112 8.30 5.74 6.96
N LEU A 113 7.72 6.05 8.13
CA LEU A 113 6.73 5.20 8.78
C LEU A 113 5.56 4.88 7.85
N ASN A 114 5.01 5.89 7.17
CA ASN A 114 3.95 5.71 6.19
C ASN A 114 4.39 4.85 4.99
N GLU A 115 5.61 5.06 4.48
CA GLU A 115 6.14 4.25 3.37
C GLU A 115 6.34 2.78 3.74
N LEU A 116 6.85 2.50 4.95
CA LEU A 116 7.04 1.15 5.46
C LEU A 116 5.69 0.45 5.70
N ASN A 117 4.70 1.14 6.27
CA ASN A 117 3.34 0.62 6.42
C ASN A 117 2.74 0.22 5.07
N LYS A 118 2.78 1.11 4.08
CA LYS A 118 2.30 0.82 2.71
C LYS A 118 3.04 -0.35 2.07
N LYS A 119 4.32 -0.52 2.37
CA LYS A 119 5.12 -1.65 1.88
C LYS A 119 4.67 -2.97 2.52
N ILE A 120 4.42 -2.97 3.83
CA ILE A 120 3.90 -4.14 4.55
C ILE A 120 2.51 -4.52 4.01
N GLU A 121 1.61 -3.54 3.82
CA GLU A 121 0.29 -3.77 3.23
C GLU A 121 0.38 -4.45 1.85
N LYS A 122 1.27 -3.97 0.98
CA LYS A 122 1.49 -4.58 -0.34
C LYS A 122 2.00 -6.02 -0.24
N LEU A 123 2.86 -6.31 0.74
CA LEU A 123 3.36 -7.66 0.97
C LEU A 123 2.29 -8.57 1.57
N HIS A 124 1.38 -8.05 2.41
CA HIS A 124 0.21 -8.79 2.91
C HIS A 124 -0.72 -9.22 1.79
N ILE A 125 -1.02 -8.32 0.85
CA ILE A 125 -1.80 -8.64 -0.36
C ILE A 125 -1.17 -9.80 -1.13
N LEU A 126 0.16 -9.84 -1.23
CA LEU A 126 0.88 -10.89 -1.95
C LEU A 126 0.78 -12.27 -1.28
N ILE A 127 0.61 -12.32 0.04
CA ILE A 127 0.44 -13.58 0.79
C ILE A 127 -1.02 -13.91 1.12
N GLY A 128 -1.98 -13.11 0.61
CA GLY A 128 -3.41 -13.33 0.81
C GLY A 128 -3.94 -12.95 2.19
N LYS A 129 -3.30 -12.01 2.89
CA LYS A 129 -3.78 -11.42 4.15
C LYS A 129 -4.39 -10.04 3.96
#